data_AF-A0A350BC19-F1
#
_entry.id   AF-A0A350BC19-F1
#
_cell.length_a   1.000
_cell.length_b   1.000
_cell.length_c   1.000
_cell.angle_alpha   90.00
_cell.angle_beta   90.00
_cell.angle_gamma   90.00
#
_symmetry.space_group_name_H-M   'P 1'
#
loop_
_entity.id
_entity.type
_entity.pdbx_description
1 polymer ?
#
loop_
_entity_poly.entity_id
_entity_poly.type
_entity_poly.pdbx_seq_one_letter_code
_entity_poly.pdbx_strand_id
1 'polypeptide(L)'
;MLGHVNRQLMIETYPNQYFTRPDKWDDYQQQELKSMLNKAVAEELLFSLGQGQCEIVPIDTFFKMKGRKVTAKLFKDRIDIAGENDFRVTINIIDIVESQVQYKDVFEIITKYRRIRLWRKTPKWSAYLWANCVKILKEI
;
A
#
# COMPACT_ATOMS: atom_id res chain seq x y z
N MET A 1 11.35 12.13 -10.21
CA MET A 1 11.20 11.62 -8.84
C MET A 1 10.67 10.19 -8.89
N LEU A 2 11.42 9.24 -8.35
CA LEU A 2 11.06 7.83 -8.21
C LEU A 2 9.97 7.69 -7.12
N GLY A 3 9.16 6.64 -7.15
CA GLY A 3 8.32 6.32 -6.00
C GLY A 3 9.24 6.05 -4.81
N HIS A 4 9.10 6.83 -3.73
CA HIS A 4 9.94 6.68 -2.55
C HIS A 4 9.22 5.77 -1.56
N VAL A 5 9.70 4.53 -1.44
CA VAL A 5 9.48 3.75 -0.22
C VAL A 5 10.29 4.44 0.88
N ASN A 6 9.69 4.71 2.04
CA ASN A 6 10.44 5.29 3.15
C ASN A 6 11.58 4.32 3.49
N ARG A 7 12.83 4.80 3.47
CA ARG A 7 14.04 3.98 3.67
C ARG A 7 13.99 3.23 5.00
N GLN A 8 13.30 3.78 5.99
CA GLN A 8 13.12 3.17 7.31
C GLN A 8 12.32 1.87 7.26
N LEU A 9 11.40 1.70 6.29
CA LEU A 9 10.60 0.48 6.11
C LEU A 9 11.26 -0.52 5.16
N MET A 10 12.30 -0.11 4.43
CA MET A 10 13.18 -1.04 3.73
C MET A 10 14.28 -1.44 4.70
N ILE A 11 14.11 -2.58 5.36
CA ILE A 11 15.13 -3.11 6.27
C ILE A 11 16.43 -3.30 5.46
N GLU A 12 17.44 -2.46 5.72
CA GLU A 12 18.78 -2.65 5.19
C GLU A 12 19.30 -3.98 5.74
N THR A 13 19.42 -4.98 4.86
CA THR A 13 19.81 -6.33 5.21
C THR A 13 21.27 -6.37 5.63
N TYR A 14 21.52 -6.46 6.94
CA TYR A 14 22.69 -7.19 7.41
C TYR A 14 22.46 -8.68 7.06
N PRO A 15 23.46 -9.40 6.53
CA PRO A 15 23.33 -10.83 6.27
C PRO A 15 23.16 -11.53 7.63
N ASN A 16 21.92 -11.73 8.04
CA ASN A 16 21.61 -12.25 9.36
C ASN A 16 21.76 -13.78 9.29
N GLN A 17 22.85 -14.29 9.87
CA GLN A 17 23.31 -15.68 9.80
C GLN A 17 22.35 -16.71 10.44
N TYR A 18 21.15 -16.28 10.85
CA TYR A 18 20.19 -17.05 11.65
C TYR A 18 18.99 -17.60 10.88
N PHE A 19 18.75 -17.17 9.64
CA PHE A 19 17.60 -17.62 8.86
C PHE A 19 18.05 -18.57 7.74
N THR A 20 18.05 -19.87 8.04
CA THR A 20 18.36 -20.94 7.08
C THR A 20 17.16 -21.35 6.22
N ARG A 21 15.96 -20.85 6.53
CA ARG A 21 14.71 -21.15 5.81
C ARG A 21 13.94 -19.87 5.44
N PRO A 22 13.37 -19.79 4.23
CA PRO A 22 12.60 -18.63 3.77
C PRO A 22 11.35 -18.31 4.60
N ASP A 23 10.66 -19.32 5.13
CA ASP A 23 9.43 -19.14 5.95
C ASP A 23 9.70 -18.35 7.24
N LYS A 24 10.77 -18.69 7.95
CA LYS A 24 11.19 -17.97 9.16
C LYS A 24 11.59 -16.53 8.88
N TRP A 25 12.07 -16.26 7.68
CA TRP A 25 12.41 -14.90 7.25
C TRP A 25 11.14 -14.06 7.01
N ASP A 26 10.14 -14.64 6.35
CA ASP A 26 8.84 -13.98 6.13
C ASP A 26 8.14 -13.67 7.47
N ASP A 27 8.15 -14.61 8.43
CA ASP A 27 7.59 -14.39 9.77
C ASP A 27 8.28 -13.23 10.50
N TYR A 28 9.62 -13.19 10.46
CA TYR A 28 10.41 -12.11 11.05
C TYR A 28 10.09 -10.76 10.39
N GLN A 29 10.04 -10.71 9.06
CA GLN A 29 9.70 -9.49 8.32
C GLN A 29 8.29 -8.99 8.66
N GLN A 30 7.32 -9.88 8.86
CA GLN A 30 5.97 -9.49 9.29
C GLN A 30 5.94 -8.97 10.72
N GLN A 31 6.67 -9.60 11.65
CA GLN A 31 6.76 -9.15 13.04
C GLN A 31 7.40 -7.76 13.14
N GLU A 32 8.50 -7.55 12.42
CA GLU A 32 9.16 -6.24 12.36
C GLU A 32 8.25 -5.17 11.75
N LEU A 33 7.58 -5.49 10.64
CA LEU A 33 6.61 -4.58 10.04
C LEU A 33 5.51 -4.20 11.03
N LYS A 34 4.92 -5.18 11.73
CA LYS A 34 3.89 -4.93 12.75
C LYS A 34 4.41 -4.07 13.91
N SER A 35 5.63 -4.32 14.38
CA SER A 35 6.31 -3.54 15.42
C SER A 35 6.48 -2.07 14.99
N MET A 36 6.92 -1.84 13.76
CA MET A 36 7.07 -0.50 13.19
C MET A 36 5.72 0.23 13.07
N LEU A 37 4.69 -0.45 12.54
CA LEU A 37 3.35 0.13 12.36
C LEU A 37 2.68 0.48 13.70
N ASN A 38 2.90 -0.33 14.74
CA ASN A 38 2.39 -0.06 16.08
C ASN A 38 3.00 1.22 16.68
N LYS A 39 4.32 1.42 16.48
CA LYS A 39 5.06 2.58 16.99
C LYS A 39 4.79 3.87 16.22
N ALA A 40 4.38 3.77 14.95
CA ALA A 40 4.09 4.93 14.12
C ALA A 40 2.94 5.77 14.68
N VAL A 41 3.05 7.10 14.56
CA VAL A 41 1.98 8.04 14.92
C VAL A 41 1.00 8.23 13.75
N ALA A 42 -0.21 8.71 14.01
CA ALA A 42 -1.28 8.77 13.01
C ALA A 42 -0.90 9.57 11.74
N GLU A 43 -0.19 10.67 11.92
CA GLU A 43 0.22 11.60 10.85
C GLU A 43 1.49 11.16 10.12
N GLU A 44 2.15 10.10 10.60
CA GLU A 44 3.41 9.62 10.02
C GLU A 44 3.16 8.99 8.64
N LEU A 45 3.92 9.46 7.65
CA LEU A 45 3.89 8.89 6.32
C LEU A 45 4.62 7.54 6.33
N LEU A 46 3.85 6.46 6.21
CA LEU A 46 4.38 5.10 6.14
C LEU A 46 4.93 4.83 4.73
N PHE A 47 4.10 4.98 3.71
CA PHE A 47 4.50 4.69 2.33
C PHE A 47 4.01 5.73 1.35
N SER A 48 4.78 5.94 0.28
CA SER A 48 4.36 6.76 -0.85
C SER A 48 4.49 6.03 -2.17
N LEU A 49 3.45 6.13 -2.98
CA LEU A 49 3.41 5.73 -4.37
C LEU A 49 3.42 6.99 -5.24
N GLY A 50 4.59 7.35 -5.76
CA GLY A 50 4.74 8.42 -6.74
C GLY A 50 4.52 7.92 -8.17
N GLN A 51 4.01 8.80 -9.04
CA GLN A 51 3.77 8.49 -10.47
C GLN A 51 2.91 7.23 -10.67
N GLY A 52 1.91 7.06 -9.79
CA GLY A 52 0.95 5.98 -9.85
C GLY A 52 -0.15 6.24 -10.87
N GLN A 53 -1.01 5.26 -11.01
CA GLN A 53 -2.27 5.30 -11.72
C GLN A 53 -3.37 4.89 -10.75
N CYS A 54 -4.51 5.55 -10.81
CA CYS A 54 -5.68 5.25 -10.00
C CYS A 54 -6.92 5.11 -10.88
N GLU A 55 -7.71 4.08 -10.63
CA GLU A 55 -9.05 3.94 -11.18
C GLU A 55 -10.02 3.68 -10.02
N ILE A 56 -11.15 4.37 -10.00
CA ILE A 56 -12.19 4.21 -8.99
C ILE A 56 -13.47 3.86 -9.71
N VAL A 57 -14.08 2.75 -9.32
CA VAL A 57 -15.30 2.22 -9.93
C VAL A 57 -16.30 1.81 -8.84
N PRO A 58 -17.61 1.79 -9.13
CA PRO A 58 -18.60 1.14 -8.29
C PRO A 58 -18.28 -0.36 -8.04
N ILE A 59 -18.80 -0.94 -6.96
CA ILE A 59 -18.48 -2.31 -6.53
C ILE A 59 -18.77 -3.39 -7.61
N ASP A 60 -19.81 -3.17 -8.39
CA ASP A 60 -20.35 -4.05 -9.43
C ASP A 60 -19.74 -3.80 -10.83
N THR A 61 -18.77 -2.89 -10.92
CA THR A 61 -18.22 -2.44 -12.19
C THR A 61 -16.81 -3.00 -12.42
N PHE A 62 -16.54 -3.45 -13.66
CA PHE A 62 -15.21 -3.85 -14.08
C PHE A 62 -14.30 -2.64 -14.35
N PHE A 63 -13.03 -2.76 -13.98
CA PHE A 63 -12.00 -1.78 -14.30
C PHE A 63 -11.68 -1.78 -15.80
N LYS A 64 -11.56 -0.59 -16.38
CA LYS A 64 -11.29 -0.36 -17.81
C LYS A 64 -9.82 -0.03 -18.10
N MET A 65 -8.94 -0.07 -17.10
CA MET A 65 -7.51 0.27 -17.19
C MET A 65 -7.22 1.71 -17.64
N LYS A 66 -8.21 2.60 -17.58
CA LYS A 66 -8.06 4.04 -17.87
C LYS A 66 -7.77 4.81 -16.57
N GLY A 67 -6.63 4.51 -15.98
CA GLY A 67 -6.18 5.14 -14.74
C GLY A 67 -5.86 6.62 -14.91
N ARG A 68 -6.15 7.41 -13.87
CA ARG A 68 -5.67 8.78 -13.73
C ARG A 68 -4.28 8.76 -13.12
N LYS A 69 -3.39 9.65 -13.56
CA LYS A 69 -2.08 9.84 -12.89
C LYS A 69 -2.30 10.34 -11.47
N VAL A 70 -1.68 9.67 -10.50
CA VAL A 70 -1.81 10.04 -9.08
C VAL A 70 -0.49 9.90 -8.33
N THR A 71 -0.44 10.54 -7.16
CA THR A 71 0.40 10.17 -6.04
C THR A 71 -0.50 9.64 -4.94
N ALA A 72 -0.09 8.56 -4.28
CA ALA A 72 -0.82 8.00 -3.16
C ALA A 72 0.09 7.86 -1.94
N LYS A 73 -0.44 8.12 -0.75
CA LYS A 73 0.27 8.14 0.53
C LYS A 73 -0.50 7.29 1.52
N LEU A 74 0.19 6.37 2.19
CA LEU A 74 -0.37 5.54 3.25
C LEU A 74 0.10 6.11 4.59
N PHE A 75 -0.86 6.43 5.43
CA PHE A 75 -0.71 6.80 6.84
C PHE A 75 -1.31 5.67 7.69
N LYS A 76 -1.20 5.78 9.02
CA LYS A 76 -1.70 4.76 9.94
C LYS A 76 -3.22 4.60 9.87
N ASP A 77 -3.93 5.72 9.71
CA ASP A 77 -5.39 5.81 9.78
C ASP A 77 -6.06 5.96 8.40
N ARG A 78 -5.30 6.34 7.36
CA ARG A 78 -5.85 6.62 6.03
C ARG A 78 -4.89 6.40 4.87
N ILE A 79 -5.46 6.34 3.68
CA ILE A 79 -4.76 6.43 2.39
C ILE A 79 -5.23 7.71 1.70
N ASP A 80 -4.29 8.60 1.38
CA ASP A 80 -4.54 9.83 0.63
C ASP A 80 -4.06 9.66 -0.81
N ILE A 81 -4.95 9.84 -1.77
CA ILE A 81 -4.70 9.75 -3.21
C ILE A 81 -4.96 11.13 -3.82
N ALA A 82 -3.96 11.71 -4.48
CA ALA A 82 -4.05 12.99 -5.15
C ALA A 82 -3.60 12.89 -6.60
N GLY A 83 -4.34 13.50 -7.52
CA GLY A 83 -4.04 13.56 -8.95
C GLY A 83 -4.17 14.97 -9.51
N GLU A 84 -4.12 15.08 -10.85
CA GLU A 84 -4.37 16.33 -11.58
C GLU A 84 -5.86 16.72 -11.53
N ASN A 85 -6.18 17.98 -11.85
CA ASN A 85 -7.54 18.53 -11.92
C ASN A 85 -8.35 18.37 -10.62
N ASP A 86 -7.76 18.76 -9.49
CA ASP A 86 -8.37 18.71 -8.15
C ASP A 86 -8.86 17.32 -7.70
N PHE A 87 -8.40 16.26 -8.36
CA PHE A 87 -8.71 14.90 -7.95
C PHE A 87 -8.04 14.59 -6.62
N ARG A 88 -8.83 14.45 -5.56
CA ARG A 88 -8.39 13.99 -4.24
C ARG A 88 -9.37 12.97 -3.68
N VAL A 89 -8.83 11.91 -3.12
CA VAL A 89 -9.59 10.85 -2.46
C VAL A 89 -8.84 10.45 -1.20
N THR A 90 -9.53 10.53 -0.07
CA THR A 90 -9.09 9.96 1.20
C THR A 90 -9.91 8.70 1.48
N ILE A 91 -9.23 7.66 1.96
CA ILE A 91 -9.83 6.38 2.33
C ILE A 91 -9.38 6.10 3.75
N ASN A 92 -10.29 6.10 4.72
CA ASN A 92 -9.92 5.69 6.07
C ASN A 92 -9.69 4.18 6.10
N ILE A 93 -8.68 3.72 6.84
CA ILE A 93 -8.34 2.30 6.96
C ILE A 93 -9.53 1.49 7.50
N ILE A 94 -10.29 2.07 8.43
CA ILE A 94 -11.51 1.47 9.00
C ILE A 94 -12.62 1.21 7.97
N ASP A 95 -12.64 1.96 6.86
CA ASP A 95 -13.66 1.85 5.81
C ASP A 95 -13.28 0.79 4.75
N ILE A 96 -12.07 0.23 4.83
CA ILE A 96 -11.57 -0.78 3.91
C ILE A 96 -12.14 -2.14 4.32
N VAL A 97 -13.03 -2.69 3.48
CA VAL A 97 -13.59 -4.04 3.67
C VAL A 97 -12.53 -5.08 3.33
N GLU A 98 -11.86 -4.92 2.20
CA GLU A 98 -10.84 -5.85 1.71
C GLU A 98 -9.72 -5.10 0.98
N SER A 99 -8.51 -5.64 1.04
CA SER A 99 -7.41 -5.17 0.22
C SER A 99 -6.60 -6.35 -0.31
N GLN A 100 -6.22 -6.29 -1.58
CA GLN A 100 -5.57 -7.40 -2.27
C GLN A 100 -4.54 -6.94 -3.28
N VAL A 101 -3.58 -7.82 -3.56
CA VAL A 101 -2.64 -7.66 -4.66
C VAL A 101 -3.21 -8.38 -5.87
N GLN A 102 -3.38 -7.66 -6.96
CA GLN A 102 -3.59 -8.22 -8.28
C GLN A 102 -2.25 -8.33 -9.03
N TYR A 103 -2.23 -9.15 -10.07
CA TYR A 103 -1.06 -9.42 -10.91
C TYR A 103 -0.20 -8.18 -11.21
N LYS A 104 1.13 -8.32 -11.21
CA LYS A 104 2.13 -7.29 -11.57
C LYS A 104 2.00 -5.96 -10.79
N ASP A 105 2.07 -6.03 -9.47
CA ASP A 105 2.08 -4.85 -8.60
C ASP A 105 0.86 -3.95 -8.79
N VAL A 106 -0.33 -4.54 -8.74
CA VAL A 106 -1.59 -3.81 -8.71
C VAL A 106 -2.18 -3.98 -7.32
N PHE A 107 -2.45 -2.89 -6.61
CA PHE A 107 -3.15 -2.91 -5.33
C PHE A 107 -4.61 -2.55 -5.55
N GLU A 108 -5.51 -3.38 -5.04
CA GLU A 108 -6.93 -3.10 -5.03
C GLU A 108 -7.43 -2.94 -3.60
N ILE A 109 -8.23 -1.89 -3.40
CA ILE A 109 -8.92 -1.58 -2.17
C ILE A 109 -10.42 -1.70 -2.45
N ILE A 110 -11.12 -2.46 -1.63
CA ILE A 110 -12.56 -2.60 -1.67
C ILE A 110 -13.14 -1.93 -0.43
N THR A 111 -14.04 -0.99 -0.67
CA THR A 111 -14.85 -0.34 0.36
C THR A 111 -16.31 -0.75 0.19
N LYS A 112 -17.20 -0.30 1.08
CA LYS A 112 -18.64 -0.58 0.98
C LYS A 112 -19.28 -0.18 -0.36
N TYR A 113 -18.78 0.88 -1.00
CA TYR A 113 -19.46 1.48 -2.17
C TYR A 113 -18.64 1.43 -3.46
N ARG A 114 -17.33 1.22 -3.36
CA ARG A 114 -16.40 1.39 -4.48
C ARG A 114 -15.20 0.48 -4.37
N ARG A 115 -14.65 0.16 -5.53
CA ARG A 115 -13.35 -0.49 -5.71
C ARG A 115 -12.37 0.54 -6.25
N ILE A 116 -11.17 0.52 -5.70
CA ILE A 116 -10.11 1.49 -6.01
C ILE A 116 -8.88 0.69 -6.38
N ARG A 117 -8.35 0.92 -7.57
CA ARG A 117 -7.17 0.23 -8.07
C ARG A 117 -6.02 1.22 -8.19
N LEU A 118 -4.88 0.87 -7.60
CA LEU A 118 -3.63 1.63 -7.64
C LEU A 118 -2.54 0.78 -8.31
N TRP A 119 -1.85 1.35 -9.29
CA TRP A 119 -0.75 0.66 -9.98
C TRP A 119 0.32 1.60 -10.51
N ARG A 120 1.48 1.05 -10.90
CA ARG A 120 2.46 1.75 -11.75
C ARG A 120 2.55 1.07 -13.11
N LYS A 121 2.88 1.85 -14.13
CA LYS A 121 3.24 1.31 -15.44
C LYS A 121 4.58 0.55 -15.41
N THR A 122 5.47 0.89 -14.47
CA THR A 122 6.78 0.26 -14.31
C THR A 122 6.88 -0.30 -12.89
N PRO A 123 7.26 -1.59 -12.72
CA PRO A 123 7.36 -2.22 -11.40
C PRO A 123 8.55 -1.63 -10.64
N LYS A 124 8.25 -0.62 -9.82
CA LYS A 124 9.17 0.08 -8.91
C LYS A 124 8.50 0.34 -7.57
N TRP A 125 7.51 -0.49 -7.24
CA TRP A 125 6.67 -0.39 -6.06
C TRP A 125 6.22 -1.80 -5.69
N SER A 126 6.25 -2.13 -4.40
CA SER A 126 5.75 -3.41 -3.90
C SER A 126 4.29 -3.24 -3.48
N ALA A 127 3.37 -3.65 -4.36
CA ALA A 127 1.94 -3.71 -3.99
C ALA A 127 1.69 -4.72 -2.88
N TYR A 128 2.51 -5.77 -2.83
CA TYR A 128 2.51 -6.77 -1.76
C TYR A 128 2.77 -6.17 -0.38
N LEU A 129 3.85 -5.39 -0.24
CA LEU A 129 4.16 -4.73 1.01
C LEU A 129 3.04 -3.77 1.43
N TRP A 130 2.48 -3.03 0.47
CA TRP A 130 1.35 -2.14 0.72
C TRP A 130 0.10 -2.88 1.22
N ALA A 131 -0.26 -3.99 0.59
CA ALA A 131 -1.40 -4.80 1.01
C ALA A 131 -1.20 -5.39 2.41
N ASN A 132 0.00 -5.87 2.73
CA ASN A 132 0.30 -6.38 4.07
C ASN A 132 0.24 -5.27 5.13
N CYS A 133 0.72 -4.06 4.82
CA CYS A 133 0.60 -2.92 5.73
C CYS A 133 -0.86 -2.60 6.02
N VAL A 134 -1.71 -2.49 4.98
CA VAL A 134 -3.14 -2.21 5.15
C VAL A 134 -3.84 -3.31 5.94
N LYS A 135 -3.50 -4.59 5.71
CA LYS A 135 -4.04 -5.70 6.51
C LYS A 135 -3.70 -5.55 7.99
N ILE A 136 -2.43 -5.33 8.32
CA ILE A 136 -1.97 -5.16 9.71
C ILE A 136 -2.61 -3.93 10.36
N LEU A 137 -2.67 -2.80 9.65
CA LEU A 137 -3.27 -1.56 10.17
C LEU A 137 -4.77 -1.69 10.46
N LYS A 138 -5.47 -2.62 9.80
CA LYS A 138 -6.87 -2.92 10.12
C LYS A 138 -7.06 -3.74 11.39
N GLU A 139 -6.00 -4.39 11.88
CA GLU A 139 -6.03 -5.27 13.06
C GLU A 139 -5.55 -4.57 14.34
N ILE A 140 -5.04 -3.34 14.23
CA ILE A 140 -4.53 -2.50 15.33
C ILE A 140 -5.58 -1.45 15.68
#